data_AF-A0A9D6QS03-F1
#
_entry.id   AF-A0A9D6QS03-F1
#
_cell.length_a   1.000
_cell.length_b   1.000
_cell.length_c   1.000
_cell.angle_alpha   90.00
_cell.angle_beta   90.00
_cell.angle_gamma   90.00
#
_symmetry.space_group_name_H-M   'P 1'
#
loop_
_entity.id
_entity.type
_entity.pdbx_description
1 polymer ?
#
loop_
_entity_poly.entity_id
_entity_poly.type
_entity_poly.pdbx_seq_one_letter_code
_entity_poly.pdbx_strand_id
1 'polypeptide(L)' 'MALKNYKDNKLSLGSLAKRLDLTVAETLDLLAEFGIITPIDDAEFFKGYEIIPTASDKGL' A
#
# COMPACT_ATOMS: atom_id res chain seq x y z
N MET A 1 -6.29 3.89 16.42
CA MET A 1 -6.75 5.07 15.65
C MET A 1 -6.40 4.97 14.16
N ALA A 2 -5.17 4.57 13.79
CA ALA A 2 -4.75 4.44 12.38
C ALA A 2 -5.45 3.31 11.60
N LEU A 3 -5.53 2.10 12.15
CA LEU A 3 -6.22 0.95 11.52
C LEU A 3 -7.71 1.21 11.24
N LYS A 4 -8.39 1.92 12.15
CA LYS A 4 -9.80 2.33 11.96
C LYS A 4 -9.94 3.30 10.79
N ASN A 5 -9.04 4.29 10.69
CA ASN A 5 -9.07 5.26 9.58
C ASN A 5 -8.77 4.60 8.24
N TYR A 6 -7.88 3.61 8.21
CA TYR A 6 -7.64 2.80 7.03
C TYR A 6 -8.87 1.99 6.63
N LYS A 7 -9.52 1.30 7.59
CA LYS A 7 -10.78 0.56 7.36
C LYS A 7 -11.91 1.45 6.85
N ASP A 8 -11.96 2.71 7.31
CA ASP A 8 -12.96 3.70 6.88
C ASP A 8 -12.61 4.37 5.52
N ASN A 9 -11.59 3.91 4.78
CA ASN A 9 -11.08 4.55 3.56
C ASN A 9 -10.59 6.00 3.73
N LYS A 10 -10.26 6.41 4.96
CA LYS A 10 -9.77 7.76 5.29
C LYS A 10 -8.23 7.85 5.30
N LEU A 11 -7.55 6.73 5.06
CA LEU A 11 -6.10 6.62 5.10
C LEU A 11 -5.64 5.64 4.02
N SER A 12 -4.70 6.03 3.16
CA SER A 12 -4.09 5.10 2.19
C SER A 12 -3.16 4.11 2.88
N LEU A 13 -2.91 2.97 2.22
CA LEU A 13 -1.99 1.94 2.73
C LEU A 13 -0.58 2.48 2.97
N GLY A 14 -0.03 3.26 2.04
CA GLY A 14 1.28 3.88 2.20
C GLY A 14 1.34 4.89 3.36
N SER A 15 0.24 5.61 3.61
CA SER A 15 0.15 6.53 4.75
C SER A 15 0.04 5.79 6.08
N LEU A 16 -0.61 4.62 6.08
CA LEU A 16 -0.67 3.72 7.24
C LEU A 16 0.72 3.17 7.55
N ALA A 17 1.41 2.62 6.54
CA ALA A 17 2.75 2.06 6.66
C ALA A 17 3.73 3.08 7.25
N LYS A 18 3.75 4.30 6.70
CA LYS A 18 4.58 5.40 7.22
C LYS A 18 4.26 5.79 8.67
N ARG A 19 2.99 5.70 9.10
CA ARG A 19 2.59 6.02 10.49
C ARG A 19 2.93 4.91 11.47
N LEU A 20 2.97 3.68 11.00
CA LEU A 20 3.35 2.50 11.80
C LEU A 20 4.87 2.27 11.80
N ASP A 21 5.62 3.03 11.01
CA ASP A 21 7.05 2.81 10.75
C ASP A 21 7.33 1.39 10.23
N LEU A 22 6.45 0.92 9.35
CA LEU A 22 6.51 -0.38 8.70
C LEU A 22 6.63 -0.20 7.18
N THR A 23 7.14 -1.22 6.51
CA THR A 23 6.99 -1.35 5.07
C THR A 23 5.53 -1.63 4.69
N VAL A 24 5.20 -1.44 3.42
CA VAL A 24 3.87 -1.78 2.88
C VAL A 24 3.55 -3.26 3.06
N ALA A 25 4.55 -4.14 2.85
CA ALA A 25 4.40 -5.58 3.03
C ALA A 25 4.11 -5.96 4.48
N GLU A 26 4.93 -5.48 5.43
CA GLU A 26 4.71 -5.73 6.86
C GLU A 26 3.37 -5.16 7.34
N THR A 27 2.92 -4.04 6.76
CA THR A 27 1.60 -3.48 7.05
C THR A 27 0.47 -4.39 6.54
N LEU A 28 0.63 -5.02 5.36
CA LEU A 28 -0.34 -5.98 4.82
C LEU A 28 -0.41 -7.25 5.67
N ASP A 29 0.74 -7.78 6.09
CA ASP A 29 0.80 -8.94 6.98
C ASP A 29 0.07 -8.64 8.31
N LEU A 30 0.34 -7.47 8.89
CA LEU A 30 -0.37 -7.01 10.09
C LEU A 30 -1.89 -6.90 9.86
N LEU A 31 -2.30 -6.31 8.74
CA LEU A 31 -3.73 -6.18 8.40
C LEU A 31 -4.39 -7.56 8.25
N ALA A 32 -3.70 -8.53 7.65
CA ALA A 32 -4.17 -9.90 7.50
C ALA A 32 -4.32 -10.61 8.85
N GLU A 33 -3.37 -10.45 9.76
CA GLU A 33 -3.45 -10.97 11.14
C GLU A 33 -4.69 -10.43 11.89
N PHE A 34 -5.03 -9.16 11.69
CA PHE A 34 -6.23 -8.55 12.29
C PHE A 34 -7.53 -8.85 11.52
N GLY A 35 -7.49 -9.65 10.44
CA GLY A 35 -8.65 -9.96 9.61
C GLY A 35 -9.23 -8.72 8.90
N ILE A 36 -8.41 -7.68 8.70
CA ILE A 36 -8.82 -6.47 8.00
C ILE A 36 -8.67 -6.73 6.50
N ILE A 37 -9.79 -7.11 5.87
CA ILE A 37 -9.88 -7.20 4.42
C ILE A 37 -9.75 -5.79 3.86
N THR A 38 -8.72 -5.57 3.07
CA THR A 38 -8.40 -4.27 2.51
C THR A 38 -9.42 -3.95 1.41
N PRO A 39 -9.92 -2.70 1.31
CA PRO A 39 -10.78 -2.27 0.20
C PRO A 39 -9.96 -1.93 -1.06
N ILE A 40 -8.72 -2.43 -1.16
CA ILE A 40 -7.80 -2.10 -2.23
C ILE A 40 -7.99 -3.14 -3.33
N ASP A 41 -8.32 -2.67 -4.52
CA ASP A 41 -8.35 -3.49 -5.73
C ASP A 41 -6.90 -3.80 -6.18
N ASP A 42 -6.66 -4.99 -6.72
CA ASP A 42 -5.35 -5.43 -7.21
C ASP A 42 -4.67 -4.38 -8.11
N ALA A 43 -5.43 -3.67 -8.95
CA ALA A 43 -4.93 -2.60 -9.81
C ALA A 43 -4.35 -1.41 -9.00
N GLU A 44 -4.94 -1.11 -7.85
CA GLU A 44 -4.48 -0.03 -6.96
C GLU A 44 -3.21 -0.43 -6.19
N PHE A 45 -3.00 -1.74 -5.96
CA PHE A 45 -1.73 -2.28 -5.47
C PHE A 45 -0.60 -2.14 -6.49
N PHE A 46 -0.86 -2.47 -7.76
CA PHE A 46 0.16 -2.43 -8.82
C PHE A 46 0.46 -1.03 -9.36
N LYS A 47 -0.41 -0.05 -9.13
CA LYS A 47 -0.19 1.34 -9.58
C LYS A 47 1.09 1.97 -9.04
N GLY A 48 1.59 1.52 -7.89
CA GLY A 48 2.88 1.93 -7.34
C GLY A 48 4.10 1.32 -8.04
N TYR A 49 3.93 0.20 -8.75
CA TYR A 49 4.97 -0.53 -9.47
C TYR A 49 5.10 -0.10 -10.95
N GLU A 50 4.05 0.48 -11.53
CA GLU A 50 4.09 1.04 -12.89
C GLU A 50 5.06 2.22 -13.05
N ILE A 51 5.48 2.84 -11.94
CA ILE A 51 6.45 3.96 -11.92
C ILE A 51 7.88 3.46 -11.66
N ILE A 52 8.22 2.25 -12.11
CA ILE A 52 9.61 1.88 -12.35
C ILE A 52 9.85 2.14 -13.83
N PRO A 53 10.42 3.30 -14.23
CA PRO A 53 10.85 3.48 -15.60
C PRO A 53 11.90 2.40 -15.87
N THR A 54 11.50 1.34 -16.57
CA THR A 54 12.44 0.40 -17.15
C THR A 54 13.40 1.21 -18.00
N ALA A 55 14.70 0.95 -17.88
CA ALA A 55 15.79 1.71 -18.49
C ALA A 55 15.78 1.76 -20.04
N SER A 56 14.66 1.44 -20.69
CA SER A 56 14.42 1.57 -22.13
C SER A 56 13.97 2.97 -22.57
N ASP A 57 13.66 3.89 -21.64
CA ASP A 57 13.32 5.29 -21.95
C ASP A 57 14.54 6.24 -21.96
N LYS A 58 15.75 5.69 -22.08
CA LYS A 58 16.90 6.46 -22.55
C LYS A 58 17.17 6.05 -23.98
N GLY A 59 16.59 6.81 -24.91
CA GLY A 59 16.86 6.69 -26.33
C GLY A 59 18.36 6.55 -26.60
N LEU A 60 18.74 5.38 -27.10
CA LEU A 60 19.94 5.11 -27.88
C LEU A 60 19.49 4.86 -29.30
#